data_AF-A0A2M8P782-F1
#
_entry.id   AF-A0A2M8P782-F1
#
_cell.length_a   1.000
_cell.length_b   1.000
_cell.length_c   1.000
_cell.angle_alpha   90.00
_cell.angle_beta   90.00
_cell.angle_gamma   90.00
#
_symmetry.space_group_name_H-M   'P 1'
#
loop_
_entity.id
_entity.type
_entity.pdbx_description
1 polymer ?
#
loop_
_entity_poly.entity_id
_entity_poly.type
_entity_poly.pdbx_seq_one_letter_code
_entity_poly.pdbx_strand_id
1 'polypeptide(L)'
;VLFSWFVLMPPALGFLEGFQPTIFEPEWTADLYLSFVTSLIFWMGVAFQTPLVFFLVSLLGLVSARTLITQWRIAVIGASIAAALITPTIDPVNMFLVMAPLLTLYALSIILVYIGRKISGIDNDPA
;
A
#
# COMPACT_ATOMS: atom_id res chain seq x y z
N VAL A 1 3.62 5.54 9.55
CA VAL A 1 3.44 6.91 10.10
C VAL A 1 4.34 7.91 9.39
N LEU A 2 5.68 7.88 9.57
CA LEU A 2 6.59 8.86 8.95
C LEU A 2 6.47 8.90 7.42
N PHE A 3 6.46 7.74 6.75
CA PHE A 3 6.28 7.67 5.30
C PHE A 3 4.93 8.28 4.85
N SER A 4 3.84 7.95 5.54
CA SER A 4 2.52 8.48 5.24
C SER A 4 2.50 10.00 5.30
N TRP A 5 3.09 10.59 6.35
CA TRP A 5 3.12 12.03 6.57
C TRP A 5 4.06 12.79 5.61
N PHE A 6 5.26 12.27 5.37
CA PHE A 6 6.26 13.00 4.58
C PHE A 6 6.24 12.68 3.09
N VAL A 7 5.75 11.50 2.70
CA VAL A 7 5.81 11.03 1.30
C VAL A 7 4.45 10.97 0.65
N LEU A 8 3.41 10.51 1.35
CA LEU A 8 2.07 10.35 0.75
C LEU A 8 1.18 11.58 0.90
N MET A 9 1.22 12.27 2.04
CA MET A 9 0.36 13.43 2.27
C MET A 9 0.58 14.58 1.26
N PRO A 10 1.82 15.02 0.95
CA PRO A 10 2.02 16.12 0.00
C PRO A 10 1.43 15.88 -1.41
N PRO A 11 1.72 14.75 -2.09
CA PRO A 11 1.11 14.48 -3.40
C PRO A 11 -0.39 14.23 -3.31
N ALA A 12 -0.91 13.68 -2.21
CA ALA A 12 -2.35 13.47 -2.04
C ALA A 12 -3.11 14.80 -1.91
N LEU A 13 -2.62 15.73 -1.09
CA LEU A 13 -3.22 17.06 -0.95
C LEU A 13 -3.08 17.87 -2.23
N GLY A 14 -1.89 17.88 -2.84
CA GLY A 14 -1.66 18.58 -4.10
C GLY A 14 -2.52 18.05 -5.25
N PHE A 15 -2.80 16.75 -5.27
CA PHE A 15 -3.75 16.16 -6.21
C PHE A 15 -5.17 16.66 -5.97
N LEU A 16 -5.65 16.61 -4.72
CA LEU A 16 -7.01 17.02 -4.37
C LEU A 16 -7.26 18.53 -4.61
N GLU A 17 -6.27 19.38 -4.32
CA GLU A 17 -6.34 20.82 -4.62
C GLU A 17 -6.31 21.11 -6.13
N GLY A 18 -5.54 20.33 -6.90
CA GLY A 18 -5.40 20.50 -8.34
C GLY A 18 -6.43 19.76 -9.19
N PHE A 19 -7.39 19.05 -8.58
CA PHE A 19 -8.33 18.20 -9.29
C PHE A 19 -9.49 19.02 -9.88
N GLN A 20 -9.51 19.15 -11.21
CA GLN A 20 -10.53 19.89 -11.96
C GLN A 20 -10.81 21.31 -11.40
N PRO A 21 -9.80 22.20 -11.39
CA PRO A 21 -9.88 23.53 -10.76
C PRO A 21 -10.90 24.47 -11.43
N THR A 22 -11.39 24.12 -12.63
CA THR A 22 -12.40 24.86 -13.38
C THR A 22 -13.83 24.38 -13.13
N ILE A 23 -14.02 23.23 -12.47
CA ILE A 23 -15.33 22.61 -12.22
C ILE A 23 -15.58 22.39 -10.73
N PHE A 24 -14.53 22.14 -9.94
CA PHE A 24 -14.60 21.90 -8.51
C PHE A 24 -13.73 22.92 -7.76
N GLU A 25 -14.35 23.65 -6.82
CA GLU A 25 -13.63 24.43 -5.81
C GLU A 25 -13.50 23.57 -4.54
N PRO A 26 -12.27 23.20 -4.12
CA PRO A 26 -12.08 22.36 -2.93
C PRO A 26 -12.43 23.13 -1.65
N GLU A 27 -13.57 22.82 -1.04
CA GLU A 27 -13.90 23.30 0.31
C GLU A 27 -13.40 22.32 1.37
N TRP A 28 -12.27 22.66 1.98
CA TRP A 28 -11.74 21.90 3.10
C TRP A 28 -12.46 22.28 4.40
N THR A 29 -13.28 21.35 4.92
CA THR A 29 -13.71 21.41 6.32
C THR A 29 -12.69 20.70 7.21
N ALA A 30 -12.55 21.16 8.44
CA ALA A 30 -11.65 20.53 9.42
C ALA A 30 -11.96 19.04 9.61
N ASP A 31 -13.26 18.67 9.56
CA ASP A 31 -13.70 17.29 9.69
C ASP A 31 -13.24 16.40 8.53
N LEU A 32 -13.43 16.85 7.28
CA LEU A 32 -12.98 16.12 6.09
C LEU A 32 -11.46 15.98 6.05
N TYR A 33 -10.74 17.06 6.34
CA TYR A 33 -9.28 17.06 6.36
C TYR A 33 -8.73 16.10 7.42
N LEU A 34 -9.19 16.23 8.68
CA LEU A 34 -8.71 15.38 9.78
C LEU A 34 -9.09 13.91 9.58
N SER A 35 -10.30 13.63 9.06
CA SER A 35 -10.73 12.28 8.74
C SER A 35 -9.86 11.66 7.65
N PHE A 36 -9.57 12.41 6.58
CA PHE A 36 -8.69 11.96 5.50
C PHE A 36 -7.27 11.66 6.01
N VAL A 37 -6.65 12.63 6.69
CA VAL A 37 -5.27 12.50 7.20
C VAL A 37 -5.18 11.32 8.18
N THR A 38 -6.11 11.21 9.12
CA THR A 38 -6.11 10.16 10.14
C THR A 38 -6.31 8.78 9.52
N SER A 39 -7.28 8.65 8.60
CA SER A 39 -7.53 7.40 7.86
C SER A 39 -6.32 6.97 7.05
N LEU A 40 -5.73 7.89 6.27
CA LEU A 40 -4.54 7.61 5.45
C LEU A 40 -3.37 7.15 6.32
N ILE A 41 -3.06 7.86 7.40
CA ILE A 41 -1.96 7.49 8.30
C ILE A 41 -2.22 6.13 8.96
N PHE A 42 -3.43 5.89 9.43
CA PHE A 42 -3.82 4.64 10.10
C PHE A 42 -3.65 3.45 9.16
N TRP A 43 -4.32 3.48 8.01
CA TRP A 43 -4.30 2.37 7.06
C TRP A 43 -2.94 2.16 6.41
N MET A 44 -2.21 3.24 6.11
CA MET A 44 -0.84 3.08 5.65
C MET A 44 0.05 2.49 6.75
N GLY A 45 -0.17 2.84 8.03
CA GLY A 45 0.49 2.19 9.15
C GLY A 45 0.26 0.68 9.19
N VAL A 46 -0.99 0.26 8.99
CA VAL A 46 -1.37 -1.16 8.90
C VAL A 46 -0.72 -1.82 7.68
N ALA A 47 -0.78 -1.18 6.51
CA ALA A 47 -0.20 -1.72 5.28
C ALA A 47 1.32 -1.93 5.38
N PHE A 48 2.02 -1.07 6.11
CA PHE A 48 3.46 -1.21 6.38
C PHE A 48 3.82 -2.45 7.21
N GLN A 49 2.86 -3.12 7.84
CA GLN A 49 3.09 -4.40 8.51
C GLN A 49 3.12 -5.57 7.53
N THR A 50 2.48 -5.44 6.36
CA THR A 50 2.39 -6.49 5.33
C THR A 50 3.75 -7.12 4.96
N PRO A 51 4.83 -6.35 4.71
CA PRO A 51 6.13 -6.93 4.37
C PRO A 51 6.72 -7.76 5.52
N LEU A 52 6.54 -7.30 6.76
CA LEU A 52 7.00 -8.03 7.94
C LEU A 52 6.20 -9.33 8.14
N VAL A 53 4.88 -9.28 7.95
CA VAL A 53 4.01 -10.46 8.05
C VAL A 53 4.42 -11.52 7.03
N PHE A 54 4.58 -11.13 5.76
CA PHE A 54 5.03 -12.08 4.72
C PHE A 54 6.43 -12.62 5.00
N PHE A 55 7.35 -11.79 5.49
CA PHE A 55 8.68 -12.24 5.90
C PHE A 55 8.61 -13.33 6.97
N LEU A 56 7.85 -13.13 8.05
CA LEU A 56 7.69 -14.11 9.12
C LEU A 56 7.03 -15.41 8.63
N VAL A 57 5.98 -15.29 7.81
CA VAL A 57 5.30 -16.45 7.21
C VAL A 57 6.22 -17.22 6.26
N SER A 58 7.12 -16.54 5.56
CA SER A 58 8.13 -17.20 4.71
C SER A 58 9.17 -17.98 5.51
N LEU A 59 9.48 -17.53 6.72
CA LEU A 59 10.38 -18.22 7.64
C LEU A 59 9.78 -19.54 8.15
N LEU A 60 8.45 -19.62 8.20
CA LEU A 60 7.70 -20.86 8.49
C LEU A 60 7.59 -21.80 7.26
N GLY A 61 8.11 -21.38 6.10
CA GLY A 61 8.05 -22.16 4.85
C GLY A 61 6.70 -22.12 4.11
N LEU A 62 5.72 -21.36 4.60
CA LEU A 62 4.35 -21.35 4.06
C LEU A 62 4.20 -20.54 2.76
N VAL A 63 5.08 -19.55 2.54
CA VAL A 63 5.03 -18.66 1.38
C VAL A 63 6.41 -18.58 0.71
N SER A 64 6.43 -18.55 -0.63
CA SER A 64 7.64 -18.32 -1.42
C SER A 64 7.56 -17.03 -2.24
N ALA A 65 8.73 -16.49 -2.62
CA ALA A 65 8.80 -15.34 -3.49
C ALA A 65 8.12 -15.61 -4.84
N ARG A 66 8.29 -16.82 -5.39
CA ARG A 66 7.64 -17.26 -6.62
C ARG A 66 6.12 -17.30 -6.52
N THR A 67 5.57 -17.77 -5.39
CA THR A 67 4.12 -17.74 -5.15
C THR A 67 3.59 -16.32 -5.14
N LEU A 68 4.27 -15.39 -4.46
CA LEU A 68 3.88 -13.98 -4.44
C LEU A 68 3.98 -13.33 -5.83
N ILE A 69 5.03 -13.62 -6.60
CA ILE A 69 5.16 -13.11 -7.98
C ILE A 69 4.03 -13.65 -8.87
N THR A 70 3.72 -14.94 -8.77
CA THR A 70 2.67 -15.57 -9.58
C THR A 70 1.28 -15.04 -9.23
N GLN A 71 1.05 -14.71 -7.96
CA GLN A 71 -0.23 -14.22 -7.44
C GLN A 71 -0.34 -12.68 -7.43
N TRP A 72 0.42 -11.98 -8.27
CA TRP A 72 0.39 -10.51 -8.38
C TRP A 72 -1.02 -9.94 -8.59
N ARG A 73 -1.91 -10.68 -9.26
CA ARG A 73 -3.32 -10.27 -9.49
C ARG A 73 -4.09 -10.14 -8.18
N ILE A 74 -3.85 -11.05 -7.22
CA ILE A 74 -4.48 -10.99 -5.90
C ILE A 74 -4.01 -9.75 -5.15
N ALA A 75 -2.72 -9.41 -5.26
CA ALA A 75 -2.17 -8.20 -4.65
C ALA A 75 -2.79 -6.93 -5.24
N VAL A 76 -3.01 -6.88 -6.55
CA VAL A 76 -3.69 -5.75 -7.20
C VAL A 76 -5.13 -5.60 -6.71
N ILE A 77 -5.89 -6.69 -6.63
CA ILE A 77 -7.27 -6.68 -6.11
C ILE A 77 -7.30 -6.28 -4.64
N GLY A 78 -6.39 -6.82 -3.83
CA GLY A 78 -6.27 -6.46 -2.41
C GLY A 78 -5.92 -4.98 -2.22
N ALA A 79 -4.97 -4.47 -3.01
CA ALA A 79 -4.58 -3.07 -2.99
C ALA A 79 -5.73 -2.15 -3.46
N SER A 80 -6.53 -2.55 -4.45
CA SER A 80 -7.68 -1.75 -4.89
C SER A 80 -8.79 -1.71 -3.86
N ILE A 81 -9.07 -2.83 -3.18
CA ILE A 81 -10.04 -2.89 -2.09
C ILE A 81 -9.56 -2.03 -0.92
N ALA A 82 -8.29 -2.15 -0.54
CA ALA A 82 -7.71 -1.34 0.51
C ALA A 82 -7.75 0.16 0.15
N ALA A 83 -7.37 0.52 -1.07
CA ALA A 83 -7.44 1.90 -1.54
C ALA A 83 -8.87 2.46 -1.46
N ALA A 84 -9.88 1.70 -1.90
CA ALA A 84 -11.29 2.11 -1.80
C ALA A 84 -11.79 2.33 -0.36
N LEU A 85 -11.22 1.62 0.63
CA LEU A 85 -11.55 1.81 2.05
C LEU A 85 -10.81 3.01 2.67
N ILE A 86 -9.68 3.38 2.10
CA ILE A 86 -8.81 4.47 2.60
C ILE A 86 -9.24 5.81 2.01
N THR A 87 -9.52 5.83 0.70
CA THR A 87 -9.88 7.05 -0.01
C THR A 87 -11.34 7.41 0.28
N PRO A 88 -11.62 8.64 0.76
CA PRO A 88 -13.00 9.08 0.99
C PRO A 88 -13.77 9.23 -0.33
N THR A 89 -13.05 9.46 -1.44
CA THR A 89 -13.60 9.53 -2.79
C THR A 89 -13.35 8.22 -3.52
N ILE A 90 -14.39 7.71 -4.19
CA ILE A 90 -14.30 6.51 -5.05
C ILE A 90 -14.02 6.99 -6.47
N ASP A 91 -12.89 7.69 -6.66
CA ASP A 91 -12.41 8.10 -7.97
C ASP A 91 -11.14 7.31 -8.34
N PRO A 92 -11.00 6.86 -9.60
CA PRO A 92 -9.87 6.01 -9.98
C PRO A 92 -8.50 6.63 -9.71
N VAL A 93 -8.37 7.96 -9.83
CA VAL A 93 -7.07 8.63 -9.75
C VAL A 93 -6.57 8.68 -8.31
N ASN A 94 -7.41 9.09 -7.35
CA ASN A 94 -7.06 9.06 -5.93
C ASN A 94 -6.84 7.62 -5.43
N MET A 95 -7.63 6.67 -5.93
CA MET A 95 -7.41 5.25 -5.65
C MET A 95 -6.04 4.79 -6.14
N PHE A 96 -5.61 5.18 -7.33
CA PHE A 96 -4.27 4.85 -7.84
C PHE A 96 -3.14 5.48 -7.00
N LEU A 97 -3.35 6.68 -6.47
CA LEU A 97 -2.39 7.35 -5.59
C LEU A 97 -2.12 6.53 -4.31
N VAL A 98 -3.14 5.88 -3.76
CA VAL A 98 -3.02 4.99 -2.59
C VAL A 98 -2.62 3.56 -2.99
N MET A 99 -3.05 3.05 -4.15
CA MET A 99 -2.64 1.73 -4.62
C MET A 99 -1.14 1.65 -4.92
N ALA A 100 -0.55 2.70 -5.50
CA ALA A 100 0.87 2.73 -5.85
C ALA A 100 1.81 2.41 -4.66
N PRO A 101 1.69 3.05 -3.47
CA PRO A 101 2.50 2.70 -2.32
C PRO A 101 2.17 1.31 -1.76
N LEU A 102 0.91 0.87 -1.80
CA LEU A 102 0.53 -0.49 -1.36
C LEU A 102 1.19 -1.57 -2.22
N LEU A 103 1.19 -1.40 -3.54
CA LEU A 103 1.86 -2.30 -4.48
C LEU A 103 3.38 -2.25 -4.33
N THR A 104 3.93 -1.08 -3.99
CA THR A 104 5.36 -0.95 -3.67
C THR A 104 5.71 -1.76 -2.42
N LEU A 105 4.88 -1.69 -1.37
CA LEU A 105 5.05 -2.52 -0.16
C LEU A 105 4.94 -4.01 -0.50
N TYR A 106 4.03 -4.39 -1.40
CA TYR A 106 3.94 -5.76 -1.88
C TYR A 106 5.23 -6.22 -2.58
N ALA A 107 5.79 -5.40 -3.47
CA ALA A 107 7.06 -5.69 -4.12
C ALA A 107 8.22 -5.81 -3.11
N LEU A 108 8.27 -4.93 -2.10
CA LEU A 108 9.23 -5.02 -0.99
C LEU A 108 9.05 -6.33 -0.19
N SER A 109 7.81 -6.77 -0.01
CA SER A 109 7.50 -8.03 0.67
C SER A 109 8.11 -9.22 -0.07
N ILE A 110 8.06 -9.24 -1.41
CA ILE A 110 8.68 -10.30 -2.23
C ILE A 110 10.19 -10.37 -1.99
N ILE A 111 10.86 -9.21 -1.95
CA ILE A 111 12.31 -9.12 -1.71
C ILE A 111 12.65 -9.63 -0.31
N LEU A 112 11.89 -9.23 0.71
CA LEU A 112 12.09 -9.70 2.08
C LEU A 112 11.87 -11.21 2.19
N VAL A 113 10.82 -11.74 1.57
CA VAL A 113 10.54 -13.18 1.56
C VAL A 113 11.66 -13.97 0.89
N TYR A 114 12.21 -13.46 -0.22
CA TYR A 114 13.36 -14.08 -0.88
C TYR A 114 14.57 -14.17 0.06
N ILE A 115 14.88 -13.08 0.78
CA ILE A 115 15.97 -13.04 1.76
C ILE A 115 15.66 -13.97 2.95
N GLY A 116 14.44 -13.93 3.48
CA GLY A 116 14.00 -14.75 4.63
C GLY A 116 14.12 -16.25 4.36
N ARG A 117 13.72 -16.68 3.16
CA ARG A 117 13.88 -18.09 2.76
C ARG A 117 15.33 -18.51 2.68
N LYS A 118 16.21 -17.67 2.11
CA LYS A 118 17.65 -17.95 2.06
C LYS A 118 18.25 -18.11 3.46
N ILE A 119 17.81 -17.30 4.43
CA ILE A 119 18.25 -17.40 5.83
C ILE A 119 17.74 -18.69 6.49
N SER A 120 16.49 -19.08 6.24
CA SER A 120 15.89 -20.27 6.85
C SER A 120 16.47 -21.60 6.39
N GLY A 121 17.34 -21.61 5.36
CA GLY A 121 17.88 -22.85 4.80
C GLY A 121 16.84 -23.75 4.12
N ILE A 122 15.60 -23.27 3.96
CA ILE A 122 14.52 -23.93 3.23
C ILE A 122 14.72 -23.67 1.73
N ASP A 123 15.86 -24.12 1.21
CA ASP A 123 16.16 -24.09 -0.22
C ASP A 123 15.52 -25.31 -0.90
N ASN A 124 14.46 -25.04 -1.65
CA ASN A 124 13.78 -25.96 -2.57
C ASN A 124 13.05 -25.09 -3.62
N ASP A 125 13.71 -24.07 -4.17
CA ASP A 125 13.24 -23.43 -5.41
C ASP A 125 14.34 -23.62 -6.45
N PRO A 126 14.16 -24.49 -7.47
CA PRO A 126 15.16 -24.66 -8.51
C PRO A 126 15.31 -23.32 -9.25
N ALA A 127 16.54 -22.82 -9.24
CA ALA A 127 16.98 -21.59 -9.92
C ALA A 127 16.56 -21.55 -11.40
#